data_AF-A0A6V8L9B8-F1
#
_entry.id   AF-A0A6V8L9B8-F1
#
_cell.length_a   1.000
_cell.length_b   1.000
_cell.length_c   1.000
_cell.angle_alpha   90.00
_cell.angle_beta   90.00
_cell.angle_gamma   90.00
#
_symmetry.space_group_name_H-M   'P 1'
#
loop_
_entity.id
_entity.type
_entity.pdbx_description
1 polymer ?
#
loop_
_entity_poly.entity_id
_entity_poly.type
_entity_poly.pdbx_seq_one_letter_code
_entity_poly.pdbx_strand_id
1 'polypeptide(L)'
;MLGLEGPVAVIVSDMGRIENGAYNPKAGLDLVRQLRDDGDQTRVVFYSSQRSLTTVDGHLANIPNVAYTTSPTELSNLLDLR
;
A
#
# COMPACT_ATOMS: atom_id res chain seq x y z
N MET A 1 -6.59 -16.89 12.75
CA MET A 1 -6.99 -15.47 12.72
C MET A 1 -5.96 -14.73 13.55
N LEU A 2 -5.22 -13.79 12.96
CA LEU A 2 -4.33 -12.94 13.75
C LEU A 2 -5.23 -11.98 14.54
N GLY A 3 -5.31 -12.18 15.86
CA GLY A 3 -6.04 -11.31 16.76
C GLY A 3 -5.26 -10.01 16.92
N LEU A 4 -5.41 -9.10 15.96
CA LEU A 4 -4.88 -7.75 16.07
C LEU A 4 -5.83 -6.97 16.97
N GLU A 5 -5.44 -6.76 18.22
CA GLU A 5 -6.11 -5.84 19.13
C GLU A 5 -5.46 -4.45 19.03
N GLY A 6 -6.28 -3.40 18.92
CA GLY A 6 -5.82 -2.02 18.82
C GLY A 6 -5.91 -1.42 17.40
N PRO A 7 -5.63 -0.11 17.27
CA PRO A 7 -5.70 0.58 15.99
C PRO A 7 -4.63 0.07 15.02
N VAL A 8 -5.02 -0.12 13.75
CA VAL A 8 -4.09 -0.50 12.68
C VAL A 8 -3.13 0.66 12.44
N ALA A 9 -1.87 0.48 12.82
CA ALA A 9 -0.85 1.53 12.65
C ALA A 9 -0.39 1.68 11.19
N VAL A 10 -0.38 0.57 10.45
CA VAL A 10 0.10 0.54 9.06
C VAL A 10 -0.52 -0.63 8.30
N ILE A 11 -0.85 -0.38 7.04
CA ILE A 11 -1.29 -1.39 6.08
C ILE A 11 -0.12 -1.65 5.13
N VAL A 12 0.29 -2.91 4.99
CA VAL A 12 1.25 -3.34 3.97
C VAL A 12 0.48 -4.08 2.88
N SER A 13 0.62 -3.64 1.63
CA SER A 13 -0.13 -4.20 0.50
C SER A 13 0.74 -4.35 -0.75
N ASP A 14 0.33 -5.23 -1.66
CA ASP A 14 0.75 -5.18 -3.06
C ASP A 14 0.01 -4.04 -3.80
N MET A 15 0.58 -3.56 -4.90
CA MET A 15 -0.01 -2.54 -5.77
C MET A 15 -1.00 -3.15 -6.77
N GLY A 16 -0.60 -4.25 -7.42
CA GLY A 16 -1.40 -4.92 -8.43
C GLY A 16 -1.93 -6.24 -7.91
N ARG A 17 -3.16 -6.61 -8.29
CA ARG A 17 -3.75 -7.88 -7.87
C ARG A 17 -4.64 -8.47 -8.96
N ILE A 18 -4.78 -9.80 -8.97
CA ILE A 18 -5.82 -10.45 -9.76
C ILE A 18 -7.15 -10.34 -9.01
N GLU A 19 -8.12 -9.70 -9.64
CA GLU A 19 -9.47 -9.48 -9.13
C GLU A 19 -10.46 -9.89 -10.22
N ASN A 20 -11.46 -10.70 -9.87
CA ASN A 20 -12.47 -11.19 -10.83
C ASN A 20 -11.87 -11.83 -12.10
N GLY A 21 -10.73 -12.51 -11.98
CA GLY A 21 -10.05 -13.18 -13.09
C GLY A 21 -9.21 -12.28 -14.00
N ALA A 22 -9.13 -10.97 -13.74
CA ALA A 22 -8.30 -10.03 -14.50
C ALA A 22 -7.23 -9.39 -13.60
N TYR A 23 -6.07 -9.07 -14.17
CA TYR A 23 -5.03 -8.33 -13.47
C TYR A 23 -5.41 -6.84 -13.39
N ASN A 24 -5.64 -6.34 -12.18
CA ASN A 24 -5.83 -4.93 -11.88
C ASN A 24 -4.49 -4.33 -11.39
N PRO A 25 -3.79 -3.53 -12.21
CA PRO A 25 -2.54 -2.88 -11.79
C PRO A 25 -2.75 -1.70 -10.83
N LYS A 26 -3.99 -1.31 -10.55
CA LYS A 26 -4.36 -0.14 -9.74
C LYS A 26 -5.08 -0.51 -8.43
N ALA A 27 -5.24 -1.80 -8.13
CA ALA A 27 -5.97 -2.27 -6.94
C ALA A 27 -5.49 -1.59 -5.64
N GLY A 28 -4.18 -1.41 -5.48
CA GLY A 28 -3.61 -0.68 -4.35
C GLY A 28 -4.01 0.80 -4.30
N LEU A 29 -4.06 1.49 -5.44
CA LEU A 29 -4.56 2.86 -5.50
C LEU A 29 -6.04 2.94 -5.12
N ASP A 30 -6.84 1.97 -5.56
CA ASP A 30 -8.27 1.93 -5.27
C ASP A 30 -8.52 1.73 -3.77
N LEU A 31 -7.72 0.87 -3.11
CA LEU A 31 -7.70 0.75 -1.64
C LEU A 31 -7.40 2.10 -0.98
N VAL A 32 -6.34 2.78 -1.42
CA VAL A 32 -5.93 4.04 -0.80
C VAL A 32 -7.00 5.12 -1.00
N ARG A 33 -7.60 5.22 -2.19
CA ARG A 33 -8.71 6.16 -2.44
C ARG A 33 -9.87 5.90 -1.49
N GLN A 34 -10.30 4.65 -1.38
CA GLN A 34 -11.39 4.27 -0.47
C GLN A 34 -11.10 4.69 0.98
N LEU A 35 -9.89 4.40 1.49
CA LEU A 35 -9.49 4.83 2.84
C LEU A 35 -9.59 6.36 3.00
N ARG A 36 -9.08 7.12 2.04
CA ARG A 36 -9.09 8.59 2.11
C ARG A 36 -10.51 9.16 1.99
N ASP A 37 -11.36 8.57 1.16
CA ASP A 37 -12.77 8.94 1.02
C ASP A 37 -13.55 8.67 2.33
N ASP A 38 -13.18 7.62 3.06
CA ASP A 38 -13.74 7.29 4.38
C ASP A 38 -13.14 8.14 5.53
N GLY A 39 -12.24 9.07 5.22
CA GLY A 39 -11.53 9.90 6.20
C GLY A 39 -10.41 9.17 6.96
N ASP A 40 -10.10 7.93 6.57
CA ASP A 40 -9.05 7.13 7.18
C ASP A 40 -7.68 7.57 6.66
N GLN A 41 -6.81 8.01 7.58
CA GLN A 41 -5.44 8.47 7.31
C GLN A 41 -4.38 7.40 7.61
N THR A 42 -4.79 6.14 7.83
CA THR A 42 -3.90 5.01 8.08
C THR A 42 -2.80 4.98 7.02
N ARG A 43 -1.57 4.78 7.52
CA ARG A 43 -0.37 4.71 6.68
C ARG A 43 -0.43 3.45 5.82
N VAL A 44 -0.14 3.60 4.54
CA VAL A 44 -0.07 2.48 3.59
C VAL A 44 1.35 2.38 3.04
N VAL A 45 1.93 1.18 3.08
CA VAL A 45 3.21 0.86 2.44
C VAL A 45 2.98 -0.18 1.36
N PHE A 46 3.25 0.18 0.12
CA PHE A 46 3.24 -0.76 -0.99
C PHE A 46 4.59 -1.48 -1.06
N TYR A 47 4.59 -2.77 -0.71
CA TYR A 47 5.74 -3.65 -0.91
C TYR A 47 5.48 -4.50 -2.15
N SER A 48 5.99 -4.06 -3.29
CA SER A 48 5.69 -4.67 -4.60
C SER A 48 6.87 -4.57 -5.55
N SER A 49 6.73 -5.13 -6.75
CA SER A 49 7.73 -5.09 -7.81
C SER A 49 7.80 -3.73 -8.49
N GLN A 50 9.00 -3.32 -8.94
CA GLN A 50 9.21 -2.06 -9.66
C GLN A 50 8.27 -1.88 -10.88
N ARG A 51 7.95 -2.99 -11.55
CA ARG A 51 7.03 -3.03 -12.69
C ARG A 51 5.62 -2.58 -12.31
N SER A 52 5.18 -2.90 -11.10
CA SER A 52 3.87 -2.48 -10.59
C SER A 52 3.82 -0.96 -10.39
N LEU A 53 4.92 -0.35 -9.89
CA LEU A 53 5.00 1.09 -9.65
C LEU A 53 4.99 1.92 -10.94
N THR A 54 5.70 1.50 -11.99
CA THR A 54 5.81 2.28 -13.23
C THR A 54 4.45 2.62 -13.87
N THR A 55 3.41 1.85 -13.56
CA THR A 55 2.05 2.06 -14.08
C THR A 55 1.26 3.13 -13.30
N VAL A 56 1.75 3.52 -12.11
CA VAL A 56 0.99 4.30 -11.12
C VAL A 56 1.80 5.42 -10.44
N ASP A 57 3.08 5.55 -10.73
CA ASP A 57 4.03 6.43 -10.04
C ASP A 57 3.54 7.89 -9.89
N GLY A 58 3.02 8.47 -10.98
CA GLY A 58 2.46 9.82 -10.98
C GLY A 58 1.23 10.02 -10.09
N HIS A 59 0.53 8.94 -9.71
CA HIS A 59 -0.61 9.01 -8.81
C HIS A 59 -0.21 8.92 -7.34
N LEU A 60 0.89 8.26 -6.99
CA LEU A 60 1.30 8.03 -5.60
C LEU A 60 1.99 9.24 -4.99
N ALA A 61 2.73 10.01 -5.79
CA ALA A 61 3.58 11.10 -5.30
C ALA A 61 2.85 12.17 -4.47
N ASN A 62 1.54 12.31 -4.66
CA ASN A 62 0.74 13.35 -3.99
C ASN A 62 -0.25 12.80 -2.96
N ILE A 63 -0.22 11.49 -2.67
CA ILE A 63 -1.15 10.90 -1.70
C ILE A 63 -0.50 10.89 -0.32
N PRO A 64 -1.10 11.56 0.68
CA PRO A 64 -0.53 11.59 2.03
C PRO A 64 -0.52 10.20 2.66
N ASN A 65 0.49 9.96 3.51
CA ASN A 65 0.66 8.73 4.29
C ASN A 65 0.76 7.47 3.42
N VAL A 66 1.34 7.58 2.23
CA VAL A 66 1.61 6.46 1.32
C VAL A 66 3.11 6.38 1.03
N ALA A 67 3.67 5.19 1.15
CA ALA A 67 5.03 4.89 0.73
C ALA A 67 5.04 3.66 -0.19
N TYR A 68 6.11 3.52 -0.96
CA TYR A 68 6.35 2.37 -1.80
C TYR A 68 7.80 1.90 -1.62
N THR A 69 8.00 0.59 -1.64
CA THR A 69 9.34 0.00 -1.68
C THR A 69 9.32 -1.35 -2.39
N THR A 70 10.44 -1.69 -3.02
CA THR A 70 10.75 -3.05 -3.53
C THR A 70 11.68 -3.81 -2.59
N SER A 71 12.18 -3.17 -1.54
CA SER A 71 13.26 -3.65 -0.70
C SER A 71 12.73 -4.08 0.67
N PRO A 72 12.96 -5.34 1.10
CA PRO A 72 12.55 -5.77 2.44
C PRO A 72 13.29 -5.02 3.56
N THR A 73 14.54 -4.59 3.32
CA THR A 73 15.31 -3.79 4.27
C THR A 73 14.71 -2.40 4.45
N GLU A 74 14.28 -1.77 3.35
CA GLU A 74 13.61 -0.47 3.42
C GLU A 74 12.22 -0.60 4.04
N LEU A 75 11.47 -1.66 3.71
CA LEU A 75 10.21 -1.98 4.37
C LEU A 75 10.37 -2.06 5.89
N SER A 76 11.37 -2.80 6.38
CA SER A 76 11.66 -2.89 7.82
C SER A 76 11.88 -1.51 8.45
N ASN A 77 12.58 -0.61 7.76
CA ASN A 77 12.79 0.77 8.22
C ASN A 77 11.51 1.59 8.19
N LEU A 78 10.68 1.43 7.15
CA LEU A 78 9.39 2.11 7.04
C LEU A 78 8.41 1.67 8.14
N LEU A 79 8.54 0.43 8.62
CA LEU A 79 7.70 -0.16 9.66
C LEU A 79 8.27 0.01 11.08
N ASP A 80 9.40 0.71 11.23
CA ASP A 80 10.07 0.93 12.52
C ASP A 80 10.34 -0.38 13.31
N LEU A 81 10.64 -1.49 12.60
CA LEU A 81 10.85 -2.82 13.22
C LEU A 81 12.24 -3.02 13.84
N ARG A 82 12.89 -1.94 14.30
CA ARG A 82 14.26 -1.95 14.84
C ARG A 82 14.29 -1.84 16.35
#